data_AF-A0A397JDQ0-F1
#
_entry.id   AF-A0A397JDQ0-F1
#
_cell.length_a   1.000
_cell.length_b   1.000
_cell.length_c   1.000
_cell.angle_alpha   90.00
_cell.angle_beta   90.00
_cell.angle_gamma   90.00
#
_symmetry.space_group_name_H-M   'P 1'
#
loop_
_entity.id
_entity.type
_entity.pdbx_description
1 polymer ?
#
loop_
_entity_poly.entity_id
_entity_poly.type
_entity_poly.pdbx_seq_one_letter_code
_entity_poly.pdbx_strand_id
1 'polypeptide(L)'
;MCIAEGKPRNVEIGYLQNIMQLESAYHTNKKKRTADQAFRSDDHYYLYGIFSTATEWNFIILSTDDLYCTSKSEYQINLSKTALKEDLESIRKGVKKVIGVIVGLLKDRVTACDEPESKRRL
;
A
#
# COMPACT_ATOMS: atom_id res chain seq x y z
N MET A 1 5.49 4.19 1.07
CA MET A 1 4.84 2.95 0.62
C MET A 1 5.88 1.86 0.55
N CYS A 2 5.58 0.65 1.01
CA CYS A 2 6.49 -0.50 0.92
C CYS A 2 5.82 -1.66 0.17
N ILE A 3 6.60 -2.43 -0.58
CA ILE A 3 6.12 -3.57 -1.36
C ILE A 3 6.91 -4.79 -0.95
N ALA A 4 6.21 -5.88 -0.62
CA ALA A 4 6.83 -7.16 -0.28
C ALA A 4 6.19 -8.30 -1.08
N GLU A 5 7.00 -9.28 -1.43
CA GLU A 5 6.57 -10.52 -2.06
C GLU A 5 6.74 -11.68 -1.07
N GLY A 6 5.79 -12.60 -1.03
CA GLY A 6 5.84 -13.78 -0.17
C GLY A 6 5.27 -15.01 -0.84
N LYS A 7 5.50 -16.17 -0.21
CA LYS A 7 4.98 -17.44 -0.72
C LYS A 7 3.49 -17.57 -0.35
N PRO A 8 2.63 -18.15 -1.21
CA PRO A 8 1.23 -18.40 -0.90
C PRO A 8 0.99 -19.16 0.41
N ARG A 9 1.90 -20.07 0.77
CA ARG A 9 1.83 -20.84 2.03
C ARG A 9 2.21 -20.06 3.30
N ASN A 10 2.82 -18.89 3.15
CA ASN A 10 3.40 -18.08 4.24
C ASN A 10 2.92 -16.62 4.17
N VAL A 11 1.65 -16.41 3.83
CA VAL A 11 1.05 -15.08 3.63
C VAL A 11 1.21 -14.19 4.86
N GLU A 12 0.98 -14.71 6.06
CA GLU A 12 1.13 -13.98 7.32
C GLU A 12 2.55 -13.44 7.54
N ILE A 13 3.57 -14.25 7.24
CA ILE A 13 4.98 -13.83 7.33
C ILE A 13 5.24 -12.68 6.36
N GLY A 14 4.64 -12.74 5.17
CA GLY A 14 4.73 -11.69 4.17
C GLY A 14 4.10 -10.36 4.61
N TYR A 15 2.95 -10.41 5.28
CA TYR A 15 2.34 -9.24 5.91
C TYR A 15 3.25 -8.63 6.97
N LEU A 16 3.75 -9.45 7.90
CA LEU A 16 4.63 -8.99 8.98
C LEU A 16 5.92 -8.36 8.42
N GLN A 17 6.53 -8.96 7.40
CA GLN A 17 7.69 -8.40 6.72
C GLN A 17 7.39 -7.05 6.08
N ASN A 18 6.23 -6.90 5.43
CA ASN A 18 5.83 -5.62 4.84
C ASN A 18 5.64 -4.54 5.91
N ILE A 19 4.97 -4.87 7.03
CA ILE A 19 4.71 -3.95 8.14
C ILE A 19 6.03 -3.50 8.79
N MET A 20 6.93 -4.44 9.12
CA MET A 20 8.24 -4.10 9.70
C MET A 20 9.06 -3.17 8.80
N GLN A 21 9.06 -3.42 7.48
CA GLN A 21 9.74 -2.55 6.52
C GLN A 21 9.11 -1.16 6.48
N LEU A 22 7.77 -1.10 6.51
CA LEU A 22 7.01 0.14 6.44
C LEU A 22 7.24 1.02 7.68
N GLU A 23 7.22 0.44 8.87
CA GLU A 23 7.52 1.13 10.13
C GLU A 23 8.96 1.64 10.17
N SER A 24 9.93 0.82 9.77
CA SER A 24 11.35 1.21 9.73
C SER A 24 11.58 2.36 8.75
N ALA A 25 10.96 2.30 7.57
CA ALA A 25 11.01 3.37 6.58
C ALA A 25 10.38 4.66 7.11
N TYR A 26 9.25 4.57 7.82
CA TYR A 26 8.60 5.72 8.42
C TYR A 26 9.51 6.42 9.44
N HIS A 27 10.08 5.69 10.39
CA HIS A 27 10.97 6.26 11.39
C HIS A 27 12.23 6.88 10.77
N THR A 28 12.81 6.22 9.78
CA THR A 28 13.99 6.72 9.05
C THR A 28 13.68 8.01 8.30
N ASN A 29 12.50 8.08 7.65
CA ASN A 29 12.08 9.27 6.92
C ASN A 29 11.65 10.40 7.85
N LYS A 30 11.03 10.10 9.00
CA LYS A 30 10.69 11.10 10.03
C LYS A 30 11.92 11.85 10.51
N LYS A 31 13.05 11.15 10.73
CA LYS A 31 14.34 11.76 11.11
C LYS A 31 14.93 12.70 10.06
N LYS A 32 14.51 12.58 8.79
CA LYS A 32 14.97 13.41 7.67
C LYS A 32 14.05 14.57 7.34
N ARG A 33 12.97 14.78 8.11
CA ARG A 33 12.02 15.86 7.88
C ARG A 33 12.62 17.21 8.21
N THR A 34 12.25 18.22 7.43
CA THR A 34 12.56 19.61 7.75
C THR A 34 11.69 20.11 8.92
N ALA A 35 12.12 21.17 9.59
CA ALA A 35 11.36 21.79 10.68
C ALA A 35 9.91 22.10 10.24
N ASP A 36 9.73 22.65 9.03
CA ASP A 36 8.40 22.96 8.45
C ASP A 36 7.50 21.74 8.24
N GLN A 37 8.07 20.54 8.12
CA GLN A 37 7.31 19.28 8.02
C GLN A 37 7.04 18.67 9.40
N ALA A 38 7.83 19.01 10.42
CA ALA A 38 7.67 18.53 11.79
C ALA A 38 6.60 19.33 12.56
N PHE A 39 6.40 20.61 12.22
CA PHE A 39 5.36 21.46 12.83
C PHE A 39 3.98 21.35 12.18
N ARG A 40 3.82 20.57 11.08
CA ARG A 40 2.52 20.19 10.52
C ARG A 40 1.86 19.14 11.41
N SER A 41 1.22 19.66 12.44
CA SER A 41 0.56 19.02 13.59
C SER A 41 -0.70 18.21 13.25
N ASP A 42 -0.63 17.27 12.30
CA ASP A 42 -1.64 16.21 12.22
C ASP A 42 -0.95 14.85 12.11
N ASP A 43 -0.89 14.19 13.25
CA ASP A 43 -0.09 13.00 13.52
C ASP A 43 -0.66 11.69 12.96
N HIS A 44 -1.73 11.74 12.17
CA HIS A 44 -2.36 10.57 11.57
C HIS A 44 -1.66 10.19 10.26
N TYR A 45 -0.50 9.52 10.36
CA TYR A 45 0.24 9.04 9.18
C TYR A 45 -0.33 7.72 8.66
N TYR A 46 -1.17 7.76 7.61
CA TYR A 46 -1.71 6.55 6.95
C TYR A 46 -0.71 5.84 6.02
N LEU A 47 0.25 5.08 6.55
CA LEU A 47 1.26 4.35 5.77
C LEU A 47 0.63 3.28 4.88
N TYR A 48 0.99 3.29 3.60
CA TYR A 48 0.50 2.29 2.64
C TYR A 48 1.51 1.17 2.39
N GLY A 49 1.05 -0.06 2.44
CA GLY A 49 1.81 -1.28 2.17
C GLY A 49 1.16 -2.12 1.08
N ILE A 50 1.97 -2.86 0.32
CA ILE A 50 1.51 -3.83 -0.67
C ILE A 50 2.21 -5.15 -0.38
N PHE A 51 1.42 -6.20 -0.22
CA PHE A 51 1.90 -7.57 -0.09
C PHE A 51 1.38 -8.42 -1.26
N SER A 52 2.25 -9.14 -1.95
CA SER A 52 1.86 -9.99 -3.08
C SER A 52 2.40 -11.41 -2.97
N THR A 53 1.61 -12.38 -3.41
CA THR A 53 2.05 -13.78 -3.63
C THR A 53 2.32 -14.07 -5.11
N ALA A 54 2.56 -13.02 -5.90
CA ALA A 54 2.53 -12.94 -7.36
C ALA A 54 1.13 -13.12 -7.97
N THR A 55 0.32 -14.04 -7.45
CA THR A 55 -1.05 -14.28 -7.94
C THR A 55 -2.10 -13.52 -7.17
N GLU A 56 -1.85 -13.18 -5.91
CA GLU A 56 -2.77 -12.42 -5.06
C GLU A 56 -2.11 -11.12 -4.59
N TRP A 57 -2.87 -10.04 -4.59
CA TRP A 57 -2.41 -8.71 -4.18
C TRP A 57 -3.23 -8.22 -3.01
N ASN A 58 -2.53 -7.82 -1.95
CA ASN A 58 -3.10 -7.32 -0.72
C ASN A 58 -2.58 -5.92 -0.46
N PHE A 59 -3.48 -4.98 -0.15
CA PHE A 59 -3.10 -3.62 0.20
C PHE A 59 -3.35 -3.40 1.68
N ILE A 60 -2.43 -2.68 2.31
CA ILE A 60 -2.37 -2.49 3.75
C ILE A 60 -2.35 -0.99 4.00
N ILE A 61 -3.15 -0.54 4.95
CA ILE A 61 -3.13 0.82 5.47
C ILE A 61 -2.80 0.71 6.96
N LEU A 62 -1.67 1.26 7.36
CA LEU A 62 -1.25 1.35 8.75
C LEU A 62 -1.41 2.80 9.21
N SER A 63 -2.20 3.02 10.24
CA SER A 63 -2.32 4.31 10.92
C SER A 63 -1.58 4.26 12.26
N THR A 64 -1.58 5.36 12.99
CA THR A 64 -1.03 5.43 14.36
C THR A 64 -1.74 4.49 15.33
N ASP A 65 -3.04 4.25 15.09
CA ASP A 65 -3.90 3.60 16.07
C ASP A 65 -4.37 2.21 15.59
N ASP A 66 -4.39 1.98 14.28
CA ASP A 66 -4.96 0.77 13.69
C ASP A 66 -4.24 0.29 12.41
N LEU A 67 -4.28 -1.03 12.21
CA LEU A 67 -3.90 -1.71 10.98
C LEU A 67 -5.15 -2.12 10.20
N TYR A 68 -5.36 -1.49 9.06
CA TYR A 68 -6.43 -1.84 8.12
C TYR A 68 -5.85 -2.64 6.95
N CYS A 69 -6.17 -3.93 6.87
CA CYS A 69 -5.88 -4.72 5.67
C CYS A 69 -7.06 -4.66 4.72
N THR A 70 -6.83 -4.28 3.47
CA THR A 70 -7.85 -4.41 2.42
C THR A 70 -7.80 -5.81 1.82
N SER A 71 -8.05 -6.87 2.60
CA SER A 71 -8.40 -8.14 1.95
C SER A 71 -9.28 -9.05 2.78
N LYS A 72 -10.52 -9.19 2.30
CA LYS A 72 -11.27 -10.46 2.37
C LYS A 72 -11.33 -11.18 1.00
N SER A 73 -11.16 -10.49 -0.13
CA SER A 73 -10.71 -10.98 -1.47
C SER A 73 -10.93 -9.87 -2.52
N GLU A 74 -10.20 -9.89 -3.66
CA GLU A 74 -10.64 -9.42 -5.01
C GLU A 74 -9.52 -9.07 -6.04
N TYR A 75 -8.24 -9.02 -5.65
CA TYR A 75 -7.14 -8.68 -6.58
C TYR A 75 -6.26 -9.89 -6.86
N GLN A 76 -6.80 -10.83 -7.64
CA GLN A 76 -6.06 -11.98 -8.13
C GLN A 76 -5.73 -11.81 -9.62
N ILE A 77 -4.51 -12.16 -9.99
CA ILE A 77 -4.05 -12.21 -11.39
C ILE A 77 -3.52 -13.63 -11.63
N ASN A 78 -4.19 -14.39 -12.49
CA ASN A 78 -3.71 -15.71 -12.87
C ASN A 78 -2.55 -15.58 -13.86
N LEU A 79 -1.35 -15.90 -13.41
CA LEU A 79 -0.12 -15.83 -14.21
C LEU A 79 0.35 -17.21 -14.70
N SER A 80 -0.55 -18.20 -14.78
CA SER A 80 -0.20 -19.52 -15.30
C SER A 80 0.27 -19.45 -16.76
N LYS A 81 1.11 -20.41 -17.17
CA LYS A 81 1.61 -20.48 -18.56
C LYS A 81 0.48 -20.60 -19.59
N THR A 82 -0.65 -21.21 -19.22
CA THR A 82 -1.83 -21.33 -20.09
C THR A 82 -2.58 -20.02 -20.16
N ALA A 83 -2.80 -19.35 -19.02
CA ALA A 83 -3.46 -18.04 -18.96
C ALA A 83 -2.72 -16.98 -19.79
N LEU A 84 -1.38 -17.00 -19.80
CA LEU A 84 -0.57 -16.08 -20.61
C LEU A 84 -0.76 -16.27 -22.13
N LYS A 85 -1.20 -17.45 -22.56
CA LYS A 85 -1.44 -17.77 -23.99
C LYS A 85 -2.90 -17.60 -24.39
N GLU A 86 -3.81 -17.95 -23.49
CA GLU A 86 -5.24 -18.11 -23.80
C GLU A 86 -6.09 -16.96 -23.26
N ASP A 87 -5.60 -16.22 -22.25
CA ASP A 87 -6.39 -15.25 -21.49
C ASP A 87 -5.60 -13.97 -21.13
N LEU A 88 -4.83 -13.47 -22.11
CA LEU A 88 -4.01 -12.27 -21.94
C LEU A 88 -4.84 -11.03 -21.58
N GLU A 89 -6.07 -10.93 -22.08
CA GLU A 89 -6.96 -9.80 -21.79
C GLU A 89 -7.40 -9.77 -20.32
N SER A 90 -7.68 -10.91 -19.70
CA SER A 90 -7.98 -10.95 -18.25
C SER A 90 -6.76 -10.58 -17.42
N ILE A 91 -5.56 -11.01 -17.83
CA ILE A 91 -4.30 -10.60 -17.18
C ILE A 91 -4.14 -9.08 -17.27
N ARG A 92 -4.32 -8.49 -18.47
CA ARG A 92 -4.23 -7.05 -18.68
C ARG A 92 -5.23 -6.28 -17.82
N LYS A 93 -6.47 -6.78 -17.72
CA LYS A 93 -7.52 -6.21 -16.87
C LYS A 93 -7.14 -6.27 -15.39
N GLY A 94 -6.62 -7.39 -14.93
CA GLY A 94 -6.13 -7.57 -13.55
C GLY A 94 -4.98 -6.62 -13.21
N VAL A 95 -3.97 -6.53 -14.08
CA VAL A 95 -2.84 -5.60 -13.93
C VAL A 95 -3.32 -4.15 -13.90
N LYS A 96 -4.23 -3.76 -14.81
CA LYS A 96 -4.82 -2.42 -14.82
C LYS A 96 -5.57 -2.11 -13.52
N LYS A 97 -6.30 -3.08 -12.96
CA LYS A 97 -6.99 -2.94 -11.67
C LYS A 97 -6.00 -2.68 -10.53
N VAL A 98 -4.93 -3.49 -10.42
CA VAL A 98 -3.88 -3.33 -9.40
C VAL A 98 -3.17 -1.99 -9.52
N ILE A 99 -2.73 -1.61 -10.73
CA ILE A 99 -2.07 -0.31 -10.97
C ILE A 99 -3.03 0.84 -10.62
N GLY A 100 -4.32 0.72 -10.95
CA GLY A 100 -5.33 1.71 -10.59
C GLY A 100 -5.41 1.96 -9.08
N VAL A 101 -5.38 0.91 -8.27
CA VAL A 101 -5.35 1.03 -6.80
C VAL A 101 -4.06 1.73 -6.34
N ILE A 102 -2.90 1.32 -6.86
CA ILE A 102 -1.61 1.94 -6.50
C ILE A 102 -1.63 3.44 -6.82
N VAL A 103 -2.12 3.82 -7.99
CA VAL A 103 -2.26 5.24 -8.38
C VAL A 103 -3.22 5.97 -7.44
N GLY A 104 -4.33 5.35 -7.04
CA GLY A 104 -5.26 5.90 -6.04
C GLY A 104 -4.59 6.18 -4.70
N LEU A 105 -3.85 5.20 -4.17
CA LEU A 105 -3.10 5.33 -2.90
C LEU A 105 -2.02 6.41 -2.97
N LEU A 106 -1.34 6.55 -4.12
CA LEU A 106 -0.34 7.60 -4.32
C LEU A 106 -0.99 8.99 -4.40
N LYS A 107 -2.12 9.12 -5.09
CA LYS A 107 -2.87 10.39 -5.17
C LYS A 107 -3.36 10.83 -3.80
N ASP A 108 -3.94 9.91 -3.03
CA ASP A 108 -4.38 10.16 -1.66
C ASP A 108 -3.25 10.74 -0.79
N ARG A 109 -2.03 10.20 -0.89
CA ARG A 109 -0.87 10.74 -0.17
C ARG A 109 -0.48 12.14 -0.59
N VAL A 110 -0.59 12.47 -1.87
CA VAL A 110 -0.28 13.82 -2.37
C VAL A 110 -1.33 14.81 -1.86
N THR A 111 -2.62 14.46 -1.95
CA THR A 111 -3.71 15.35 -1.50
C THR A 111 -3.70 15.56 0.02
N ALA A 112 -3.37 14.55 0.80
CA ALA A 112 -3.20 14.69 2.25
C ALA A 112 -2.02 15.61 2.64
N CYS A 113 -1.07 15.88 1.74
CA CYS A 113 0.00 16.84 1.96
C CYS A 113 -0.38 18.27 1.56
N ASP A 114 -1.30 18.44 0.61
CA ASP A 114 -1.65 19.74 -0.01
C ASP A 114 -2.86 20.44 0.64
N GLU A 115 -3.60 19.77 1.52
CA GLU A 115 -4.73 20.39 2.22
C GLU A 115 -4.29 21.52 3.17
N PRO A 116 -4.97 22.70 3.14
CA PRO A 116 -4.66 23.81 4.02
C PRO A 116 -5.06 23.52 5.48
N GLU A 117 -4.23 23.94 6.43
CA GLU A 117 -4.36 23.72 7.88
C GLU A 117 -5.71 24.14 8.48
N SER A 118 -6.44 25.04 7.81
CA SER A 118 -7.71 25.60 8.29
C SER A 118 -8.94 24.70 8.08
N LYS A 119 -8.82 23.61 7.31
CA LYS A 119 -9.96 22.71 7.02
C LYS A 119 -9.91 21.37 7.75
N ARG A 120 -8.82 21.07 8.46
CA ARG A 120 -8.64 19.79 9.19
C ARG A 120 -9.14 19.81 10.63
N ARG A 121 -9.65 20.96 11.09
CA ARG A 121 -10.31 21.13 12.39
C ARG A 121 -11.83 21.26 12.20
N LEU A 122 -12.50 20.14 11.92
CA LEU A 122 -13.96 20.01 12.11
C LEU A 122 -14.28 18.54 12.40
#